data_AF-A0A6J4VJ08-F1
#
_entry.id   AF-A0A6J4VJ08-F1
#
_cell.length_a   1.000
_cell.length_b   1.000
_cell.length_c   1.000
_cell.angle_alpha   90.00
_cell.angle_beta   90.00
_cell.angle_gamma   90.00
#
_symmetry.space_group_name_H-M   'P 1'
#
loop_
_entity.id
_entity.type
_entity.pdbx_description
1 polymer ?
#
loop_
_entity_poly.entity_id
_entity_poly.type
_entity_poly.pdbx_seq_one_letter_code
_entity_poly.pdbx_strand_id
1 'polypeptide(L)' 'MNTNTLLSPVKIDPYELRNWVVMVPLTRTRAGTGRMPSALMVEYDAQ' A
#
# COMPACT_ATOMS: atom_id res chain seq x y z
N MET A 1 21.29 3.31 -21.18
CA MET A 1 20.21 2.32 -21.03
C MET A 1 19.22 2.87 -20.01
N ASN A 2 17.95 2.99 -20.36
CA ASN A 2 16.93 3.47 -19.43
C ASN A 2 16.43 2.28 -18.61
N THR A 3 17.17 1.92 -17.57
CA THR A 3 16.78 0.87 -16.62
C THR A 3 15.59 1.37 -15.83
N ASN A 4 14.43 0.70 -15.95
CA ASN A 4 13.20 1.07 -15.27
C ASN A 4 13.30 0.73 -13.77
N THR A 5 14.00 1.59 -13.02
CA THR A 5 14.34 1.39 -11.61
C THR A 5 13.11 1.35 -10.71
N LEU A 6 12.09 2.17 -11.00
CA LEU A 6 10.90 2.27 -10.16
C LEU A 6 10.12 0.94 -10.06
N LEU A 7 10.07 0.18 -11.15
CA LEU A 7 9.36 -1.11 -11.21
C LEU A 7 10.27 -2.32 -10.97
N SER A 8 11.53 -2.09 -10.60
CA SER A 8 12.45 -3.18 -10.28
C SER A 8 12.19 -3.74 -8.88
N PRO A 9 12.29 -5.07 -8.67
CA PRO A 9 12.15 -5.66 -7.34
C PRO A 9 13.21 -5.15 -6.35
N VAL A 10 12.85 -5.14 -5.07
CA VAL A 10 13.74 -4.73 -3.98
C VAL A 10 13.55 -5.62 -2.75
N LYS A 11 14.65 -5.96 -2.09
CA LYS A 11 14.66 -6.68 -0.82
C LYS A 11 14.67 -5.69 0.34
N ILE A 12 13.68 -5.79 1.22
CA ILE A 12 13.60 -5.06 2.49
C ILE A 12 13.38 -6.12 3.57
N ASP A 13 14.48 -6.69 4.09
CA ASP A 13 14.45 -7.86 4.95
C ASP A 13 13.43 -7.72 6.10
N PRO A 14 12.51 -8.69 6.30
CA PRO A 14 12.48 -10.03 5.70
C PRO A 14 11.71 -10.16 4.36
N TYR A 15 11.22 -9.05 3.79
CA TYR A 15 10.28 -9.06 2.67
C TYR A 15 10.94 -8.78 1.32
N GLU A 16 10.44 -9.42 0.28
CA GLU A 16 10.73 -9.07 -1.11
C GLU A 16 9.55 -8.29 -1.71
N LEU A 17 9.81 -7.06 -2.14
CA LEU A 17 8.81 -6.20 -2.77
C LEU A 17 8.98 -6.24 -4.28
N ARG A 18 7.85 -6.23 -5.00
CA ARG A 18 7.84 -6.29 -6.47
C ARG A 18 8.33 -5.01 -7.14
N ASN A 19 8.32 -3.88 -6.44
CA ASN A 19 8.69 -2.57 -6.99
C ASN A 19 8.99 -1.58 -5.85
N TRP A 20 9.41 -0.36 -6.22
CA TRP A 20 9.70 0.77 -5.33
C TRP A 20 8.52 1.73 -5.13
N VAL A 21 7.31 1.35 -5.57
CA VAL A 21 6.11 2.17 -5.44
C VAL A 21 5.40 1.82 -4.14
N VAL A 22 5.11 2.82 -3.32
CA VAL A 22 4.47 2.64 -2.01
C VAL A 22 3.19 3.46 -1.95
N MET A 23 2.11 2.85 -1.44
CA MET A 23 0.92 3.58 -1.03
C MET A 23 1.23 4.33 0.26
N VAL A 24 1.32 5.65 0.17
CA VAL A 24 1.59 6.50 1.34
C VAL A 24 0.44 6.38 2.35
N PRO A 25 0.68 6.51 3.67
CA PRO A 25 -0.42 6.59 4.63
C PRO A 25 -1.29 7.83 4.38
N LEU A 26 -2.57 7.60 4.10
CA LEU A 26 -3.55 8.65 3.81
C LEU A 26 -4.69 8.62 4.83
N THR A 27 -4.90 9.69 5.58
CA THR A 27 -6.08 9.82 6.47
C THR A 27 -7.33 9.95 5.62
N ARG A 28 -8.21 8.93 5.65
CA ARG A 28 -9.43 8.88 4.83
C ARG A 28 -10.73 9.25 5.56
N THR A 29 -10.68 9.45 6.88
CA THR A 29 -11.84 9.77 7.75
C THR A 29 -13.08 8.88 7.49
N ARG A 30 -12.87 7.57 7.24
CA ARG A 30 -13.88 6.59 6.82
C ARG A 30 -14.12 5.45 7.82
N ALA A 31 -13.64 5.59 9.06
CA ALA A 31 -13.85 4.58 10.10
C ALA A 31 -15.34 4.45 10.45
N GLY A 32 -15.77 3.25 10.79
CA GLY A 32 -17.13 2.98 11.27
C GLY A 32 -17.32 3.27 12.77
N THR A 33 -18.39 2.74 13.35
CA THR A 33 -18.72 2.88 14.78
C THR A 33 -17.57 2.41 15.67
N GLY A 34 -17.29 3.15 16.75
CA GLY A 34 -16.20 2.82 17.67
C GLY A 34 -14.80 2.99 17.06
N ARG A 35 -14.67 3.74 15.95
CA ARG A 35 -13.40 3.93 15.22
C ARG A 35 -12.84 2.64 14.62
N MET A 36 -13.71 1.65 14.39
CA MET A 36 -13.31 0.38 13.80
C MET A 36 -13.22 0.48 12.27
N PRO A 37 -12.21 -0.14 11.64
CA PRO A 37 -12.19 -0.32 10.20
C PRO A 37 -13.47 -1.00 9.69
N SER A 38 -14.00 -0.52 8.56
CA SER A 38 -15.24 -1.02 7.96
C SER A 38 -14.96 -1.83 6.69
N ALA A 39 -15.97 -2.56 6.18
CA ALA A 39 -15.86 -3.32 4.93
C ALA A 39 -15.42 -2.45 3.73
N LEU A 40 -15.86 -1.18 3.70
CA LEU A 40 -15.46 -0.21 2.68
C LEU A 40 -13.95 0.08 2.71
N MET A 41 -13.32 0.09 3.88
CA MET A 41 -11.87 0.32 3.99
C MET A 41 -11.08 -0.88 3.44
N VAL A 42 -11.57 -2.11 3.67
CA VAL A 42 -10.97 -3.33 3.10
C VAL A 42 -11.03 -3.32 1.58
N GLU A 43 -12.18 -2.96 1.01
CA GLU A 43 -12.33 -2.86 -0.43
C GLU A 43 -11.41 -1.77 -1.03
N TYR A 44 -11.27 -0.64 -0.35
CA TYR A 44 -10.41 0.45 -0.79
C TYR A 44 -8.92 0.07 -0.83
N ASP A 45 -8.40 -0.62 0.19
CA ASP A 45 -6.98 -1.01 0.25
C ASP A 45 -6.66 -2.24 -0.62
N ALA A 46 -7.68 -2.95 -1.12
CA ALA A 46 -7.52 -4.11 -1.99
C ALA A 46 -7.47 -3.75 -3.50
N GLN A 47 -7.81 -2.52 -3.87
CA GLN A 47 -7.73 -2.00 -5.25
C GLN A 47 -6.31 -1.52 -5.57
#